data_AF-X1ME91-F1
#
_entry.id   AF-X1ME91-F1
#
_cell.length_a   1.000
_cell.length_b   1.000
_cell.length_c   1.000
_cell.angle_alpha   90.00
_cell.angle_beta   90.00
_cell.angle_gamma   90.00
#
_symmetry.space_group_name_H-M   'P 1'
#
loop_
_entity.id
_entity.type
_entity.pdbx_description
1 polymer ?
#
loop_
_entity_poly.entity_id
_entity_poly.type
_entity_poly.pdbx_seq_one_letter_code
_entity_poly.pdbx_strand_id
1 'polypeptide(L)' 'MGNIEVIGQIVNISEKRHVQTKFGPADVATATLEDETGSIHVNLWRQQIDIVSEGKIVKIINAFARLYGNRLELSIGKDG' A
#
# COMPACT_ATOMS: atom_id res chain seq x y z
N MET A 1 -5.01 -9.60 13.65
CA MET A 1 -5.69 -9.89 12.37
C MET A 1 -4.81 -9.33 11.27
N GLY A 2 -4.00 -10.17 10.65
CA GLY A 2 -3.11 -9.84 9.52
C GLY A 2 -2.97 -11.10 8.68
N ASN A 3 -2.77 -10.95 7.37
CA ASN A 3 -3.18 -11.83 6.25
C ASN A 3 -4.51 -11.41 5.61
N ILE A 4 -4.61 -10.14 5.23
CA ILE A 4 -5.58 -9.73 4.23
C ILE A 4 -4.90 -9.90 2.87
N GLU A 5 -5.56 -10.62 1.97
CA GLU A 5 -5.18 -10.71 0.56
C GLU A 5 -6.18 -9.88 -0.26
N VAL A 6 -5.66 -8.97 -1.07
CA VAL A 6 -6.48 -8.14 -1.97
C VAL A 6 -5.89 -8.19 -3.36
N ILE A 7 -6.74 -8.40 -4.35
CA ILE A 7 -6.38 -8.31 -5.76
C ILE A 7 -7.11 -7.09 -6.30
N GLY A 8 -6.42 -6.27 -7.09
CA GLY A 8 -7.04 -5.13 -7.74
C GLY A 8 -6.08 -4.41 -8.66
N GLN A 9 -6.61 -3.43 -9.38
CA GLN A 9 -5.84 -2.59 -10.28
C GLN A 9 -5.34 -1.34 -9.56
N ILE A 10 -4.07 -0.99 -9.80
CA ILE A 10 -3.53 0.26 -9.29
C ILE A 10 -3.95 1.38 -10.23
N VAL A 11 -4.85 2.24 -9.76
CA VAL A 11 -5.37 3.36 -10.55
C VAL A 11 -4.55 4.63 -10.37
N ASN A 12 -3.87 4.76 -9.22
CA ASN A 12 -2.99 5.90 -8.96
C ASN A 12 -1.85 5.57 -8.00
N ILE A 13 -0.69 6.19 -8.17
CA ILE A 13 0.42 6.15 -7.20
C ILE A 13 0.82 7.58 -6.86
N SER A 14 0.79 7.90 -5.56
CA SER A 14 1.24 9.20 -5.06
C SER A 14 2.76 9.36 -5.19
N GLU A 15 3.23 10.59 -5.09
CA GLU A 15 4.67 10.86 -5.02
C GLU A 15 5.33 10.14 -3.83
N LYS A 16 6.58 9.71 -4.06
CA LYS A 16 7.43 9.10 -3.03
C LYS A 16 7.76 10.12 -1.95
N ARG A 17 7.48 9.76 -0.69
CA ARG A 17 7.77 10.57 0.48
C ARG A 17 8.89 9.92 1.29
N HIS A 18 9.92 10.69 1.58
CA HIS A 18 10.98 10.25 2.50
C HIS A 18 10.54 10.52 3.94
N VAL A 19 10.46 9.47 4.76
CA VAL A 19 10.08 9.56 6.17
C VAL A 19 11.18 9.04 7.08
N GLN A 20 11.37 9.69 8.22
CA GLN A 20 12.22 9.18 9.30
C GLN A 20 11.39 8.27 10.21
N THR A 21 11.73 6.99 10.22
CA THR A 21 11.11 6.01 11.12
C THR A 21 12.06 5.68 12.27
N LYS A 22 11.54 5.04 13.34
CA LYS A 22 12.38 4.53 14.44
C LYS A 22 13.47 3.54 13.99
N PHE A 23 13.31 2.92 12.83
CA PHE A 23 14.25 1.96 12.25
C PHE A 23 15.17 2.60 11.19
N GLY A 24 15.13 3.93 11.02
CA GLY A 24 15.91 4.68 10.03
C GLY A 24 15.05 5.33 8.94
N PRO A 25 15.68 6.02 7.99
CA PRO A 25 14.99 6.59 6.84
C PRO A 25 14.35 5.49 6.00
N ALA A 26 13.12 5.76 5.54
CA ALA A 26 12.37 4.88 4.65
C ALA A 26 11.57 5.72 3.67
N ASP A 27 11.37 5.17 2.48
CA ASP A 27 10.51 5.78 1.47
C ASP A 27 9.13 5.16 1.57
N VAL A 28 8.11 6.00 1.47
CA VAL A 28 6.71 5.60 1.47
C VAL A 28 5.96 6.29 0.33
N ALA A 29 5.18 5.53 -0.42
CA ALA A 29 4.23 6.06 -1.40
C ALA A 29 2.85 5.49 -1.08
N THR A 30 1.80 6.20 -1.44
CA THR A 30 0.43 5.74 -1.29
C THR A 30 -0.12 5.41 -2.66
N ALA A 31 -0.49 4.17 -2.88
CA ALA A 31 -1.16 3.74 -4.09
C ALA A 31 -2.65 3.54 -3.84
N THR A 32 -3.47 3.86 -4.83
CA THR A 32 -4.91 3.59 -4.82
C THR A 32 -5.13 2.30 -5.59
N LEU A 33 -5.56 1.27 -4.86
CA LEU A 33 -5.98 0.00 -5.43
C LEU A 33 -7.49 0.01 -5.58
N GLU A 34 -7.98 -0.26 -6.77
CA GLU A 34 -9.39 -0.37 -7.10
C GLU A 34 -9.72 -1.82 -7.49
N ASP A 35 -10.83 -2.31 -6.96
CA ASP A 35 -11.38 -3.63 -7.23
C ASP A 35 -12.90 -3.52 -7.40
N GLU A 36 -13.58 -4.61 -7.75
CA GLU A 36 -15.03 -4.64 -7.96
C GLU A 36 -15.85 -4.15 -6.74
N THR A 37 -15.26 -4.23 -5.53
CA THR A 37 -15.90 -3.79 -4.28
C THR A 37 -15.72 -2.31 -3.98
N GLY A 38 -14.77 -1.63 -4.65
CA GLY A 38 -14.44 -0.23 -4.45
C GLY A 38 -12.94 0.05 -4.48
N SER A 39 -12.54 1.18 -3.92
CA SER A 39 -11.15 1.64 -3.90
C SER A 39 -10.58 1.75 -2.48
N ILE A 40 -9.32 1.37 -2.28
CA ILE A 40 -8.61 1.46 -1.01
C ILE A 40 -7.20 2.01 -1.19
N HIS A 41 -6.73 2.79 -0.21
CA HIS A 41 -5.36 3.27 -0.17
C HIS A 41 -4.43 2.23 0.44
N VAL A 42 -3.31 2.04 -0.24
CA VAL A 42 -2.26 1.09 0.09
C VAL A 42 -0.96 1.86 0.30
N ASN A 43 -0.36 1.74 1.48
CA ASN A 43 0.95 2.30 1.73
C ASN A 43 2.05 1.33 1.28
N LEU A 44 2.79 1.73 0.25
CA LEU A 44 3.95 1.06 -0.33
C LEU A 44 5.23 1.55 0.34
N TRP A 45 6.07 0.64 0.81
CA TRP A 45 7.31 0.95 1.50
C TRP A 45 8.55 0.50 0.72
N ARG A 46 9.57 1.36 0.67
CA ARG A 46 10.89 1.04 0.11
C ARG A 46 10.75 0.45 -1.30
N GLN A 47 11.23 -0.78 -1.52
CA GLN A 47 11.21 -1.48 -2.80
C GLN A 47 9.79 -1.76 -3.32
N GLN A 48 8.77 -1.78 -2.46
CA GLN A 48 7.38 -1.95 -2.89
C GLN A 48 6.91 -0.81 -3.81
N ILE A 49 7.53 0.36 -3.71
CA ILE A 49 7.23 1.53 -4.54
C ILE A 49 7.68 1.27 -5.98
N ASP A 50 8.82 0.60 -6.16
CA ASP A 50 9.43 0.37 -7.48
C ASP A 50 8.82 -0.83 -8.22
N ILE A 51 8.20 -1.79 -7.51
CA ILE A 51 7.57 -2.98 -8.13
C ILE A 51 6.14 -2.74 -8.60
N VAL A 52 5.50 -1.67 -8.12
CA VAL A 52 4.10 -1.35 -8.43
C VAL A 52 4.08 -0.28 -9.52
N SER A 53 3.11 -0.37 -10.45
CA SER A 53 2.94 0.62 -11.52
C SER A 53 1.46 0.89 -11.75
N GLU A 54 1.13 2.14 -12.08
CA GLU A 54 -0.22 2.54 -12.47
C GLU A 54 -0.71 1.73 -13.68
N GLY A 55 -1.98 1.36 -13.66
CA GLY A 55 -2.64 0.55 -14.68
C GLY A 55 -2.42 -0.96 -14.55
N LYS A 56 -1.54 -1.44 -13.65
CA LYS A 56 -1.32 -2.88 -13.47
C LYS A 56 -2.23 -3.48 -12.40
N ILE A 57 -2.61 -4.73 -12.63
CA ILE A 57 -3.29 -5.57 -11.64
C ILE A 57 -2.21 -6.16 -10.73
N VAL A 58 -2.36 -5.95 -9.43
CA VAL A 58 -1.44 -6.48 -8.41
C VAL A 58 -2.22 -7.30 -7.40
N LYS A 59 -1.54 -8.30 -6.83
CA LYS A 59 -2.03 -9.05 -5.68
C LYS A 59 -1.23 -8.63 -4.46
N ILE A 60 -1.87 -7.99 -3.52
CA ILE A 60 -1.28 -7.64 -2.22
C ILE A 60 -1.55 -8.80 -1.28
N ILE A 61 -0.49 -9.34 -0.71
CA ILE A 61 -0.54 -10.38 0.32
C ILE A 61 -0.04 -9.83 1.64
N ASN A 62 -0.47 -10.44 2.74
CA ASN A 62 -0.03 -10.05 4.09
C ASN A 62 -0.27 -8.56 4.40
N ALA A 63 -1.35 -8.00 3.86
CA ALA A 63 -1.75 -6.64 4.20
C ALA A 63 -2.40 -6.61 5.59
N PHE A 64 -2.24 -5.47 6.26
CA PHE A 64 -2.92 -5.17 7.51
C PHE A 64 -3.70 -3.87 7.37
N ALA A 65 -4.98 -3.94 7.72
CA ALA A 65 -5.84 -2.77 7.76
C ALA A 65 -5.56 -1.98 9.04
N ARG A 66 -5.28 -0.69 8.89
CA ARG A 66 -5.02 0.23 9.99
C ARG A 66 -5.95 1.43 9.84
N LEU A 67 -6.58 1.81 10.95
CA LEU A 67 -7.30 3.09 11.03
C LEU A 67 -6.28 4.21 11.23
N TYR A 68 -6.20 5.11 10.26
CA TYR A 68 -5.45 6.35 10.36
C TYR A 68 -6.44 7.52 10.40
N GLY A 69 -6.64 8.08 11.59
CA GLY A 69 -7.72 9.03 11.84
C GLY A 69 -9.10 8.38 11.68
N ASN A 70 -9.88 8.83 10.70
CA ASN A 70 -11.22 8.30 10.38
C ASN A 70 -11.27 7.54 9.03
N ARG A 71 -10.09 7.18 8.48
CA ARG A 71 -9.96 6.43 7.23
C ARG A 71 -9.28 5.10 7.47
N LEU A 72 -9.80 4.06 6.85
CA LEU A 72 -9.19 2.74 6.81
C LEU A 72 -8.13 2.73 5.70
N GLU A 73 -6.90 2.43 6.06
CA GLU A 73 -5.79 2.31 5.12
C GLU A 73 -5.22 0.89 5.19
N LEU A 74 -4.86 0.32 4.04
CA LEU A 74 -4.07 -0.90 3.99
C LEU A 74 -2.60 -0.55 4.01
N SER A 75 -1.85 -1.27 4.82
CA SER A 75 -0.39 -1.22 4.82
C SER A 75 0.14 -2.62 4.63
N ILE A 76 1.21 -2.73 3.86
CA ILE A 76 1.79 -4.03 3.52
C ILE A 76 2.83 -4.40 4.58
N GLY A 77 2.80 -5.64 5.04
CA GLY A 77 3.84 -6.19 5.91
C GLY A 77 5.22 -6.16 5.25
N LYS A 78 6.28 -6.31 6.05
CA LYS A 78 7.67 -6.39 5.56
C LYS A 78 7.89 -7.53 4.54
N ASP A 79 7.06 -8.55 4.59
CA ASP A 79 7.14 -9.78 3.78
C ASP A 79 6.07 -9.86 2.67
N GLY A 80 5.36 -8.75 2.37
CA GLY A 80 4.26 -8.70 1.40
C GLY A 80 4.54 -7.83 0.18
#